data_AF-A0AB39V0V2-F1
#
_entry.id   AF-A0AB39V0V2-F1
#
_cell.length_a   1.000
_cell.length_b   1.000
_cell.length_c   1.000
_cell.angle_alpha   90.00
_cell.angle_beta   90.00
_cell.angle_gamma   90.00
#
_symmetry.space_group_name_H-M   'P 1'
#
loop_
_entity.id
_entity.type
_entity.pdbx_description
1 polymer ?
#
loop_
_entity_poly.entity_id
_entity_poly.type
_entity_poly.pdbx_seq_one_letter_code
_entity_poly.pdbx_strand_id
1 'polypeptide(L)'
;MTPEDLVVRVEVCKTGLLEPNCKVYPSGTAKPTGILHQYGEDDRMRFGLLTGSNDNNLQGGILRKNVESFANEVNPVTGQFSGTSGIVSTLDALRIVNFIYKNNQGKDVWYYKCGWSWVTKPLENGYCNMWGNPVAEMMYEALRYFAGKKTPTADFVAGTRPLDKSLGLPDLSDTWIDPYDTRAGGYPHCAKPFQIVISDINPSYDSDRVPGSAFKDSSGVFFTGDMPASLDVKKLGDDITQHEPDVPGKHFIGESKLSSGVSEKDSTPSPKQVDSLGRIRGLAPEEPTKMGSYYAASLAYWGFMNDVHQGAAGTQNVQTFAVALSSPLPTIKIPLRNGRFVTLVPFAKSVGTTKNRTTTPYTENEPTNQIVDFYVESLSATSGSFLINFEDVEEGGTMTWMPLPDIAIP
;
A
#
# COMPACT_ATOMS: atom_id res chain seq x y z
N MET A 1 -20.27 19.65 27.32
CA MET A 1 -18.89 19.35 27.74
C MET A 1 -18.05 19.39 26.48
N THR A 2 -17.07 20.28 26.39
CA THR A 2 -16.04 20.20 25.35
C THR A 2 -15.13 19.02 25.70
N PRO A 3 -14.81 18.12 24.76
CA PRO A 3 -13.79 17.11 24.98
C PRO A 3 -12.49 17.78 25.44
N GLU A 4 -11.87 17.26 26.50
CA GLU A 4 -10.56 17.70 26.94
C GLU A 4 -9.52 16.75 26.34
N ASP A 5 -8.64 17.27 25.49
CA ASP A 5 -7.55 16.49 24.91
C ASP A 5 -6.50 16.22 25.99
N LEU A 6 -6.44 14.97 26.47
CA LEU A 6 -5.45 14.53 27.43
C LEU A 6 -4.26 13.91 26.71
N VAL A 7 -3.06 14.42 26.98
CA VAL A 7 -1.82 13.79 26.49
C VAL A 7 -1.54 12.55 27.35
N VAL A 8 -1.86 11.38 26.82
CA VAL A 8 -1.52 10.10 27.44
C VAL A 8 -0.12 9.70 27.00
N ARG A 9 0.78 9.46 27.97
CA ARG A 9 2.13 8.92 27.71
C ARG A 9 2.25 7.56 28.36
N VAL A 10 2.65 6.56 27.58
CA VAL A 10 2.91 5.21 28.08
C VAL A 10 4.38 5.11 28.48
N GLU A 11 4.63 4.82 29.76
CA GLU A 11 5.97 4.48 30.25
C GLU A 11 6.23 3.00 30.00
N VAL A 12 7.20 2.70 29.12
CA VAL A 12 7.62 1.34 28.75
C VAL A 12 8.94 0.97 29.42
N CYS A 13 9.17 -0.33 29.65
CA CYS A 13 10.36 -0.84 30.34
C CYS A 13 10.60 -0.20 31.71
N LYS A 14 9.51 -0.01 32.47
CA LYS A 14 9.55 0.48 33.84
C LYS A 14 10.09 -0.59 34.79
N THR A 15 10.97 -0.22 35.71
CA THR A 15 11.46 -1.12 36.76
C THR A 15 10.29 -1.75 37.53
N GLY A 16 10.29 -3.09 37.61
CA GLY A 16 9.20 -3.88 38.21
C GLY A 16 8.08 -4.29 37.25
N LEU A 17 8.05 -3.74 36.03
CA LEU A 17 7.09 -4.07 34.96
C LEU A 17 7.84 -4.25 33.61
N LEU A 18 8.98 -4.93 33.63
CA LEU A 18 9.79 -5.15 32.43
C LEU A 18 9.17 -6.25 31.57
N GLU A 19 8.99 -5.95 30.29
CA GLU A 19 8.58 -6.91 29.26
C GLU A 19 9.81 -7.67 28.70
N PRO A 20 9.62 -8.85 28.07
CA PRO A 20 10.73 -9.65 27.54
C PRO A 20 11.61 -8.92 26.50
N ASN A 21 11.08 -7.91 25.82
CA ASN A 21 11.78 -7.10 24.83
C ASN A 21 12.52 -5.89 25.45
N CYS A 22 12.51 -5.72 26.77
CA CYS A 22 13.25 -4.68 27.45
C CYS A 22 14.74 -5.05 27.61
N LYS A 23 15.61 -4.31 26.94
CA LYS A 23 17.07 -4.44 27.04
C LYS A 23 17.62 -3.37 27.99
N VAL A 24 18.47 -3.78 28.93
CA VAL A 24 19.22 -2.86 29.80
C VAL A 24 20.53 -2.47 29.11
N TYR A 25 20.72 -1.17 28.90
CA TYR A 25 21.93 -0.61 28.29
C TYR A 25 22.98 -0.26 29.37
N PRO A 26 24.26 -0.06 29.00
CA PRO A 26 25.34 0.21 29.96
C PRO A 26 25.09 1.37 30.94
N SER A 27 24.27 2.36 30.58
CA SER A 27 23.85 3.44 31.49
C SER A 27 22.92 2.99 32.62
N GLY A 28 22.49 1.73 32.65
CA GLY A 28 21.47 1.21 33.56
C GLY A 28 20.04 1.47 33.09
N THR A 29 19.84 2.09 31.92
CA THR A 29 18.52 2.41 31.38
C THR A 29 17.95 1.21 30.62
N ALA A 30 16.70 0.83 30.91
CA ALA A 30 15.98 -0.17 30.14
C ALA A 30 15.20 0.49 28.98
N LYS A 31 15.27 -0.10 27.78
CA LYS A 31 14.54 0.36 26.58
C LYS A 31 13.90 -0.81 25.85
N PRO A 32 12.72 -0.61 25.22
CA PRO A 32 12.12 -1.62 24.38
C PRO A 32 12.98 -1.81 23.14
N THR A 33 13.20 -3.05 22.75
CA THR A 33 13.95 -3.42 21.55
C THR A 33 13.08 -4.26 20.62
N GLY A 34 13.48 -4.34 19.36
CA GLY A 34 12.77 -5.08 18.31
C GLY A 34 13.73 -5.55 17.23
N ILE A 35 13.21 -5.96 16.06
CA ILE A 35 14.02 -6.57 14.99
C ILE A 35 15.20 -5.69 14.56
N LEU A 36 14.97 -4.38 14.36
CA LEU A 36 16.06 -3.45 14.00
C LEU A 36 17.17 -3.41 15.05
N HIS A 37 16.81 -3.45 16.33
CA HIS A 37 17.78 -3.49 17.43
C HIS A 37 18.52 -4.84 17.46
N GLN A 38 17.76 -5.94 17.37
CA GLN A 38 18.29 -7.31 17.49
C GLN A 38 19.30 -7.67 16.40
N TYR A 39 19.09 -7.19 15.17
CA TYR A 39 19.95 -7.54 14.03
C TYR A 39 20.79 -6.37 13.53
N GLY A 40 20.45 -5.13 13.91
CA GLY A 40 21.07 -3.92 13.38
C GLY A 40 22.07 -3.25 14.33
N GLU A 41 21.97 -3.43 15.65
CA GLU A 41 22.95 -2.85 16.59
C GLU A 41 24.31 -3.56 16.54
N ASP A 42 24.30 -4.87 16.28
CA ASP A 42 25.51 -5.69 16.15
C ASP A 42 25.81 -6.08 14.71
N ASP A 43 25.16 -5.39 13.77
CA ASP A 43 25.49 -5.46 12.35
C ASP A 43 25.35 -6.88 11.74
N ARG A 44 24.47 -7.73 12.28
CA ARG A 44 24.09 -9.00 11.63
C ARG A 44 23.31 -8.80 10.35
N MET A 45 22.55 -7.71 10.26
CA MET A 45 21.84 -7.25 9.08
C MET A 45 22.12 -5.77 8.86
N ARG A 46 21.94 -5.33 7.61
CA ARG A 46 21.98 -3.93 7.21
C ARG A 46 20.59 -3.55 6.73
N PHE A 47 20.17 -2.33 7.04
CA PHE A 47 18.80 -1.89 6.81
C PHE A 47 18.80 -0.62 5.98
N GLY A 48 17.94 -0.62 4.96
CA GLY A 48 17.52 0.57 4.23
C GLY A 48 16.03 0.78 4.43
N LEU A 49 15.52 1.91 3.94
CA LEU A 49 14.10 2.21 3.98
C LEU A 49 13.66 2.88 2.68
N LEU A 50 12.57 2.37 2.12
CA LEU A 50 11.84 2.97 1.02
C LEU A 50 10.38 3.13 1.49
N THR A 51 9.78 4.28 1.21
CA THR A 51 8.37 4.54 1.53
C THR A 51 7.68 5.18 0.33
N GLY A 52 6.34 5.19 0.34
CA GLY A 52 5.58 6.08 -0.53
C GLY A 52 5.93 7.56 -0.30
N SER A 53 5.48 8.39 -1.23
CA SER A 53 5.58 9.85 -1.21
C SER A 53 4.20 10.44 -1.00
N ASN A 54 4.05 11.49 -0.18
CA ASN A 54 2.76 12.18 -0.11
C ASN A 54 2.53 13.00 -1.39
N ASP A 55 3.59 13.59 -1.94
CA ASP A 55 3.51 14.43 -3.13
C ASP A 55 3.37 13.62 -4.44
N ASN A 56 3.76 12.34 -4.44
CA ASN A 56 3.53 11.38 -5.53
C ASN A 56 2.81 10.13 -4.99
N ASN A 57 1.66 10.34 -4.36
CA ASN A 57 0.92 9.33 -3.60
C ASN A 57 0.39 8.14 -4.41
N LEU A 58 0.22 8.31 -5.72
CA LEU A 58 -0.26 7.24 -6.60
C LEU A 58 0.87 6.56 -7.38
N GLN A 59 2.13 6.92 -7.13
CA GLN A 59 3.25 6.47 -7.95
C GLN A 59 4.48 6.12 -7.11
N GLY A 60 4.96 4.89 -7.26
CA GLY A 60 6.23 4.40 -6.73
C GLY A 60 6.56 4.74 -5.28
N GLY A 61 7.85 4.88 -5.00
CA GLY A 61 8.36 5.21 -3.68
C GLY A 61 9.72 5.88 -3.72
N ILE A 62 10.11 6.43 -2.58
CA ILE A 62 11.33 7.21 -2.39
C ILE A 62 12.22 6.49 -1.39
N LEU A 63 13.50 6.32 -1.74
CA LEU A 63 14.50 5.84 -0.80
C LEU A 63 14.72 6.88 0.30
N ARG A 64 14.46 6.47 1.55
CA ARG A 64 14.59 7.29 2.76
C ARG A 64 15.87 6.98 3.54
N LYS A 65 16.45 5.81 3.32
CA LYS A 65 17.78 5.43 3.85
C LYS A 65 18.42 4.40 2.94
N ASN A 66 19.67 4.62 2.54
CA ASN A 66 20.49 3.58 1.91
C ASN A 66 20.63 2.37 2.84
N VAL A 67 20.90 1.20 2.29
CA VAL A 67 21.22 0.03 3.12
C VAL A 67 22.53 0.28 3.86
N GLU A 68 22.45 0.49 5.17
CA GLU A 68 23.60 0.73 6.02
C GLU A 68 23.43 0.16 7.44
N SER A 69 24.44 0.35 8.29
CA SER A 69 24.39 -0.08 9.69
C SER A 69 23.31 0.70 10.42
N PHE A 70 22.42 0.00 11.14
CA PHE A 70 21.42 0.65 11.99
C PHE A 70 22.01 1.16 13.31
N ALA A 71 23.21 0.70 13.69
CA ALA A 71 23.89 1.16 14.89
C ALA A 71 24.13 2.69 14.91
N ASN A 72 24.12 3.36 13.75
CA ASN A 72 24.23 4.82 13.66
C ASN A 72 22.97 5.57 14.15
N GLU A 73 21.83 4.87 14.33
CA GLU A 73 20.57 5.44 14.81
C GLU A 73 20.34 5.21 16.31
N VAL A 74 21.17 4.41 17.00
CA VAL A 74 20.99 4.05 18.42
C VAL A 74 22.26 4.36 19.22
N ASN A 75 22.12 5.04 20.35
CA ASN A 75 23.22 5.24 21.29
C ASN A 75 23.52 3.92 22.04
N PRO A 76 24.72 3.34 21.89
CA PRO A 76 25.05 2.04 22.47
C PRO A 76 25.14 2.05 24.00
N VAL A 77 25.25 3.24 24.63
CA VAL A 77 25.34 3.40 26.09
C VAL A 77 23.98 3.58 26.72
N THR A 78 23.05 4.30 26.07
CA THR A 78 21.76 4.68 26.65
C THR A 78 20.54 4.00 26.02
N GLY A 79 20.70 3.42 24.83
CA GLY A 79 19.61 2.85 24.02
C GLY A 79 18.63 3.88 23.46
N GLN A 80 18.98 5.17 23.52
CA GLN A 80 18.18 6.24 22.93
C GLN A 80 18.51 6.39 21.45
N PHE A 81 17.52 6.76 20.65
CA PHE A 81 17.76 7.12 19.26
C PHE A 81 18.63 8.37 19.16
N SER A 82 19.58 8.38 18.24
CA SER A 82 20.62 9.42 18.10
C SER A 82 20.17 10.67 17.35
N GLY A 83 18.94 10.68 16.81
CA GLY A 83 18.42 11.75 15.95
C GLY A 83 19.01 11.74 14.53
N THR A 84 19.80 10.72 14.18
CA THR A 84 20.29 10.50 12.81
C THR A 84 19.11 10.42 11.84
N SER A 85 19.22 11.13 10.71
CA SER A 85 18.25 11.04 9.62
C SER A 85 18.33 9.64 8.98
N GLY A 86 17.26 8.87 9.09
CA GLY A 86 17.25 7.47 8.68
C GLY A 86 15.90 6.80 8.91
N ILE A 87 15.91 5.53 9.30
CA ILE A 87 14.71 4.72 9.47
C ILE A 87 13.81 5.30 10.57
N VAL A 88 14.36 5.53 11.76
CA VAL A 88 13.60 5.97 12.94
C VAL A 88 13.00 7.35 12.70
N SER A 89 13.80 8.32 12.24
CA SER A 89 13.30 9.67 11.98
C SER A 89 12.23 9.70 10.88
N THR A 90 12.34 8.82 9.88
CA THR A 90 11.34 8.72 8.81
C THR A 90 10.03 8.19 9.37
N LEU A 91 10.08 7.06 10.09
CA LEU A 91 8.88 6.44 10.66
C LEU A 91 8.19 7.36 11.68
N ASP A 92 8.94 8.12 12.48
CA ASP A 92 8.42 9.11 13.43
C ASP A 92 7.77 10.31 12.73
N ALA A 93 8.26 10.67 11.53
CA ALA A 93 7.73 11.79 10.75
C ALA A 93 6.43 11.45 9.98
N LEU A 94 6.13 10.16 9.75
CA LEU A 94 4.91 9.74 9.07
C LEU A 94 3.67 10.12 9.88
N ARG A 95 2.78 10.90 9.27
CA ARG A 95 1.54 11.37 9.90
C ARG A 95 0.51 11.74 8.84
N ILE A 96 -0.74 11.84 9.26
CA ILE A 96 -1.82 12.35 8.42
C ILE A 96 -1.47 13.79 8.00
N VAL A 97 -1.44 14.04 6.69
CA VAL A 97 -1.24 15.37 6.10
C VAL A 97 -2.52 15.91 5.50
N ASN A 98 -2.59 17.24 5.37
CA ASN A 98 -3.69 17.95 4.72
C ASN A 98 -5.09 17.71 5.33
N PHE A 99 -5.20 17.07 6.50
CA PHE A 99 -6.41 17.06 7.31
C PHE A 99 -6.53 18.38 8.07
N ILE A 100 -7.67 19.04 7.93
CA ILE A 100 -7.94 20.33 8.54
C ILE A 100 -9.04 20.15 9.57
N TYR A 101 -8.77 20.58 10.81
CA TYR A 101 -9.77 20.74 11.87
C TYR A 101 -9.83 22.21 12.28
N LYS A 102 -10.99 22.85 12.15
CA LYS A 102 -11.20 24.27 12.47
C LYS A 102 -12.51 24.49 13.19
N ASN A 103 -12.51 25.27 14.26
CA ASN A 103 -13.74 25.82 14.81
C ASN A 103 -14.14 27.08 14.02
N ASN A 104 -15.28 27.04 13.36
CA ASN A 104 -15.86 28.16 12.63
C ASN A 104 -17.13 28.65 13.33
N GLN A 105 -17.00 29.71 14.14
CA GLN A 105 -18.11 30.35 14.85
C GLN A 105 -18.94 29.39 15.72
N GLY A 106 -18.28 28.49 16.46
CA GLY A 106 -18.93 27.53 17.34
C GLY A 106 -19.39 26.24 16.65
N LYS A 107 -19.04 26.05 15.37
CA LYS A 107 -19.17 24.78 14.65
C LYS A 107 -17.80 24.24 14.31
N ASP A 108 -17.51 23.04 14.76
CA ASP A 108 -16.30 22.34 14.32
C ASP A 108 -16.49 21.90 12.87
N VAL A 109 -15.48 22.18 12.05
CA VAL A 109 -15.42 21.87 10.62
C VAL A 109 -14.16 21.06 10.39
N TRP A 110 -14.33 19.88 9.82
CA TRP A 110 -13.23 18.99 9.45
C TRP A 110 -13.35 18.59 7.99
N TYR A 111 -12.23 18.60 7.28
CA TYR A 111 -12.14 18.11 5.90
C TYR A 111 -10.69 17.89 5.51
N TYR A 112 -10.46 16.99 4.57
CA TYR A 112 -9.21 16.95 3.84
C TYR A 112 -9.15 18.10 2.84
N LYS A 113 -8.00 18.75 2.71
CA LYS A 113 -7.76 19.87 1.77
C LYS A 113 -8.20 19.58 0.33
N CYS A 114 -8.30 18.30 -0.02
CA CYS A 114 -8.65 17.80 -1.33
C CYS A 114 -10.18 17.89 -1.65
N GLY A 115 -11.02 18.16 -0.64
CA GLY A 115 -12.42 18.57 -0.79
C GLY A 115 -13.32 17.57 -1.55
N TRP A 116 -14.48 18.06 -1.98
CA TRP A 116 -15.58 17.25 -2.51
C TRP A 116 -15.64 17.11 -4.04
N SER A 117 -14.70 17.73 -4.76
CA SER A 117 -14.81 17.95 -6.21
C SER A 117 -14.59 16.68 -7.07
N TRP A 118 -14.27 15.55 -6.45
CA TRP A 118 -13.70 14.37 -7.12
C TRP A 118 -14.69 13.23 -7.34
N VAL A 119 -15.97 13.44 -7.01
CA VAL A 119 -17.08 12.55 -7.45
C VAL A 119 -17.27 12.55 -8.98
N THR A 120 -16.54 13.39 -9.72
CA THR A 120 -16.72 13.59 -11.16
C THR A 120 -15.53 13.21 -12.04
N LYS A 121 -14.36 12.88 -11.47
CA LYS A 121 -13.17 12.46 -12.23
C LYS A 121 -12.24 11.54 -11.41
N PRO A 122 -11.38 10.73 -12.06
CA PRO A 122 -10.42 9.88 -11.35
C PRO A 122 -9.46 10.69 -10.48
N LEU A 123 -8.92 10.06 -9.44
CA LEU A 123 -7.89 10.65 -8.62
C LEU A 123 -6.61 10.88 -9.44
N GLU A 124 -6.02 12.07 -9.30
CA GLU A 124 -4.79 12.48 -9.95
C GLU A 124 -3.62 12.37 -8.98
N ASN A 125 -2.44 11.98 -9.47
CA ASN A 125 -1.23 11.91 -8.65
C ASN A 125 -0.86 13.29 -8.06
N GLY A 126 -0.42 13.30 -6.81
CA GLY A 126 -0.12 14.51 -6.04
C GLY A 126 -1.33 15.22 -5.45
N TYR A 127 -2.51 14.63 -5.60
CA TYR A 127 -3.76 15.11 -5.03
C TYR A 127 -4.37 14.07 -4.06
N CYS A 128 -5.16 14.53 -3.08
CA CYS A 128 -5.63 13.72 -1.93
C CYS A 128 -4.48 12.83 -1.39
N ASN A 129 -3.42 13.48 -0.92
CA ASN A 129 -2.10 12.89 -0.65
C ASN A 129 -2.07 11.73 0.36
N MET A 130 -3.17 11.48 1.07
CA MET A 130 -3.33 10.36 2.02
C MET A 130 -3.86 9.07 1.37
N TRP A 131 -4.25 9.12 0.09
CA TRP A 131 -4.75 7.96 -0.65
C TRP A 131 -3.75 7.49 -1.68
N GLY A 132 -3.79 6.19 -1.98
CA GLY A 132 -2.86 5.54 -2.89
C GLY A 132 -1.93 4.61 -2.13
N ASN A 133 -1.67 3.45 -2.75
CA ASN A 133 -0.84 2.41 -2.16
C ASN A 133 -0.09 1.67 -3.27
N PRO A 134 0.85 2.35 -3.97
CA PRO A 134 1.50 1.85 -5.18
C PRO A 134 2.56 0.76 -4.87
N VAL A 135 2.16 -0.32 -4.20
CA VAL A 135 3.07 -1.34 -3.62
C VAL A 135 3.93 -2.01 -4.67
N ALA A 136 3.36 -2.46 -5.79
CA ALA A 136 4.17 -3.05 -6.86
C ALA A 136 5.21 -2.06 -7.39
N GLU A 137 4.88 -0.79 -7.55
CA GLU A 137 5.82 0.23 -8.03
C GLU A 137 6.94 0.49 -7.02
N MET A 138 6.62 0.51 -5.71
CA MET A 138 7.62 0.56 -4.64
C MET A 138 8.54 -0.67 -4.63
N MET A 139 7.98 -1.87 -4.82
CA MET A 139 8.76 -3.11 -4.90
C MET A 139 9.66 -3.11 -6.13
N TYR A 140 9.19 -2.60 -7.27
CA TYR A 140 9.99 -2.42 -8.46
C TYR A 140 11.18 -1.48 -8.20
N GLU A 141 10.94 -0.37 -7.49
CA GLU A 141 11.98 0.58 -7.13
C GLU A 141 13.01 -0.02 -6.15
N ALA A 142 12.56 -0.86 -5.22
CA ALA A 142 13.46 -1.62 -4.34
C ALA A 142 14.32 -2.64 -5.12
N LEU A 143 13.75 -3.34 -6.11
CA LEU A 143 14.52 -4.23 -6.99
C LEU A 143 15.55 -3.46 -7.82
N ARG A 144 15.21 -2.25 -8.32
CA ARG A 144 16.16 -1.37 -9.01
C ARG A 144 17.32 -0.94 -8.10
N TYR A 145 17.01 -0.60 -6.85
CA TYR A 145 18.03 -0.26 -5.87
C TYR A 145 19.00 -1.43 -5.64
N PHE A 146 18.49 -2.65 -5.42
CA PHE A 146 19.33 -3.85 -5.31
C PHE A 146 20.05 -4.23 -6.61
N ALA A 147 19.55 -3.80 -7.76
CA ALA A 147 20.22 -3.96 -9.06
C ALA A 147 21.36 -2.96 -9.31
N GLY A 148 21.71 -2.12 -8.31
CA GLY A 148 22.83 -1.18 -8.39
C GLY A 148 22.53 0.08 -9.19
N LYS A 149 21.25 0.37 -9.47
CA LYS A 149 20.86 1.66 -10.05
C LYS A 149 21.24 2.78 -9.08
N LYS A 150 21.61 3.94 -9.63
CA LYS A 150 22.09 5.10 -8.85
C LYS A 150 21.12 6.28 -8.83
N THR A 151 20.00 6.14 -9.52
CA THR A 151 18.97 7.18 -9.61
C THR A 151 17.59 6.55 -9.58
N PRO A 152 16.63 7.19 -8.90
CA PRO A 152 15.25 6.73 -8.86
C PRO A 152 14.60 6.78 -10.24
N THR A 153 13.45 6.12 -10.37
CA THR A 153 12.60 6.22 -11.56
C THR A 153 12.06 7.64 -11.62
N ALA A 154 12.23 8.31 -12.76
CA ALA A 154 11.91 9.73 -12.89
C ALA A 154 10.46 10.06 -12.53
N ASP A 155 9.52 9.18 -12.88
CA ASP A 155 8.09 9.34 -12.58
C ASP A 155 7.82 9.36 -11.06
N PHE A 156 8.54 8.59 -10.25
CA PHE A 156 8.33 8.47 -8.80
C PHE A 156 8.81 9.69 -8.02
N VAL A 157 9.75 10.44 -8.62
CA VAL A 157 10.35 11.65 -8.03
C VAL A 157 10.02 12.89 -8.85
N ALA A 158 9.00 12.83 -9.72
CA ALA A 158 8.56 13.96 -10.51
C ALA A 158 8.05 15.11 -9.62
N GLY A 159 8.20 16.33 -10.11
CA GLY A 159 7.69 17.53 -9.45
C GLY A 159 8.45 17.95 -8.19
N THR A 160 7.92 18.97 -7.52
CA THR A 160 8.42 19.41 -6.21
C THR A 160 7.77 18.56 -5.11
N ARG A 161 8.50 18.26 -4.02
CA ARG A 161 7.99 17.49 -2.87
C ARG A 161 7.86 18.30 -1.57
N PRO A 162 7.02 19.35 -1.55
CA PRO A 162 6.90 20.24 -0.40
C PRO A 162 6.27 19.55 0.83
N LEU A 163 5.36 18.59 0.65
CA LEU A 163 4.72 17.90 1.78
C LEU A 163 5.75 17.02 2.48
N ASP A 164 6.43 16.16 1.74
CA ASP A 164 7.48 15.29 2.29
C ASP A 164 8.59 16.11 2.98
N LYS A 165 9.02 17.20 2.34
CA LYS A 165 10.00 18.12 2.92
C LYS A 165 9.49 18.79 4.20
N SER A 166 8.21 19.16 4.27
CA SER A 166 7.62 19.77 5.47
C SER A 166 7.49 18.80 6.65
N LEU A 167 7.38 17.50 6.35
CA LEU A 167 7.42 16.42 7.34
C LEU A 167 8.84 16.12 7.82
N GLY A 168 9.86 16.56 7.08
CA GLY A 168 11.25 16.18 7.33
C GLY A 168 11.57 14.76 6.87
N LEU A 169 10.80 14.22 5.93
CA LEU A 169 11.09 12.91 5.35
C LEU A 169 12.40 13.01 4.54
N PRO A 170 13.38 12.12 4.78
CA PRO A 170 14.60 12.09 4.01
C PRO A 170 14.31 11.85 2.52
N ASP A 171 15.16 12.38 1.65
CA ASP A 171 15.06 12.19 0.21
C ASP A 171 16.46 11.92 -0.33
N LEU A 172 16.70 10.67 -0.73
CA LEU A 172 18.00 10.22 -1.22
C LEU A 172 18.04 10.15 -2.75
N SER A 173 17.14 10.82 -3.47
CA SER A 173 17.03 10.71 -4.94
C SER A 173 18.35 10.93 -5.71
N ASP A 174 19.26 11.74 -5.18
CA ASP A 174 20.57 12.03 -5.82
C ASP A 174 21.75 11.26 -5.18
N THR A 175 21.47 10.40 -4.20
CA THR A 175 22.50 9.78 -3.33
C THR A 175 22.28 8.29 -3.11
N TRP A 176 21.66 7.59 -4.06
CA TRP A 176 21.59 6.13 -4.03
C TRP A 176 22.99 5.52 -4.08
N ILE A 177 23.28 4.66 -3.11
CA ILE A 177 24.49 3.86 -3.05
C ILE A 177 24.12 2.45 -3.46
N ASP A 178 24.83 1.93 -4.46
CA ASP A 178 24.74 0.53 -4.86
C ASP A 178 25.08 -0.38 -3.67
N PRO A 179 24.14 -1.23 -3.19
CA PRO A 179 24.35 -2.11 -2.05
C PRO A 179 25.51 -3.10 -2.21
N TYR A 180 26.02 -3.31 -3.43
CA TYR A 180 27.08 -4.27 -3.74
C TYR A 180 28.38 -3.60 -4.24
N ASP A 181 28.43 -2.27 -4.38
CA ASP A 181 29.67 -1.55 -4.68
C ASP A 181 30.49 -1.32 -3.41
N THR A 182 31.29 -2.32 -3.02
CA THR A 182 32.17 -2.27 -1.84
C THR A 182 33.16 -1.10 -1.81
N ARG A 183 33.43 -0.45 -2.95
CA ARG A 183 34.29 0.74 -3.02
C ARG A 183 33.55 2.03 -2.63
N ALA A 184 32.22 2.01 -2.68
CA ALA A 184 31.34 3.14 -2.40
C ALA A 184 30.53 2.96 -1.09
N GLY A 185 30.92 2.00 -0.24
CA GLY A 185 30.22 1.72 1.03
C GLY A 185 29.17 0.61 0.95
N GLY A 186 29.06 -0.08 -0.19
CA GLY A 186 28.28 -1.31 -0.33
C GLY A 186 28.93 -2.52 0.34
N TYR A 187 28.29 -3.67 0.21
CA TYR A 187 28.61 -4.90 0.93
C TYR A 187 29.11 -6.01 0.01
N PRO A 188 29.86 -7.00 0.55
CA PRO A 188 30.31 -8.14 -0.24
C PRO A 188 29.12 -8.90 -0.83
N HIS A 189 29.33 -9.50 -2.00
CA HIS A 189 28.33 -10.25 -2.75
C HIS A 189 27.64 -11.42 -1.99
N CYS A 190 28.23 -11.88 -0.89
CA CYS A 190 27.64 -12.90 -0.03
C CYS A 190 26.51 -12.35 0.86
N ALA A 191 26.36 -11.02 0.99
CA ALA A 191 25.23 -10.39 1.65
C ALA A 191 23.95 -10.63 0.83
N LYS A 192 23.00 -11.37 1.42
CA LYS A 192 21.75 -11.72 0.74
C LYS A 192 20.74 -10.57 0.83
N PRO A 193 20.09 -10.20 -0.29
CA PRO A 193 19.12 -9.12 -0.27
C PRO A 193 17.75 -9.64 0.16
N PHE A 194 17.10 -8.88 1.04
CA PHE A 194 15.76 -9.13 1.52
C PHE A 194 14.94 -7.85 1.41
N GLN A 195 13.66 -7.97 1.07
CA GLN A 195 12.70 -6.89 1.16
C GLN A 195 11.55 -7.27 2.09
N ILE A 196 11.24 -6.39 3.04
CA ILE A 196 10.06 -6.51 3.90
C ILE A 196 9.07 -5.47 3.41
N VAL A 197 7.91 -5.94 2.95
CA VAL A 197 6.83 -5.08 2.45
C VAL A 197 5.75 -5.03 3.53
N ILE A 198 5.50 -3.82 4.04
CA ILE A 198 4.44 -3.56 5.01
C ILE A 198 3.39 -2.73 4.30
N SER A 199 2.20 -3.29 4.13
CA SER A 199 1.09 -2.59 3.49
C SER A 199 -0.26 -3.23 3.85
N ASP A 200 -1.34 -2.55 3.48
CA ASP A 200 -2.68 -3.14 3.46
C ASP A 200 -2.77 -4.29 2.42
N ILE A 201 -3.77 -5.17 2.59
CA ILE A 201 -4.03 -6.29 1.70
C ILE A 201 -4.56 -5.87 0.31
N ASN A 202 -5.02 -4.63 0.15
CA ASN A 202 -5.46 -4.07 -1.12
C ASN A 202 -4.50 -2.95 -1.58
N PRO A 203 -3.40 -3.30 -2.27
CA PRO A 203 -2.63 -2.32 -3.04
C PRO A 203 -3.52 -1.55 -4.01
N SER A 204 -3.19 -0.30 -4.28
CA SER A 204 -3.89 0.56 -5.24
C SER A 204 -2.95 1.43 -6.03
N TYR A 205 -3.33 1.72 -7.27
CA TYR A 205 -2.57 2.52 -8.22
C TYR A 205 -1.15 1.97 -8.40
N ASP A 206 -1.01 0.64 -8.44
CA ASP A 206 0.28 -0.04 -8.57
C ASP A 206 0.43 -0.77 -9.93
N SER A 207 -0.42 -0.40 -10.90
CA SER A 207 -0.61 -1.16 -12.13
C SER A 207 0.04 -0.53 -13.36
N ASP A 208 0.49 0.72 -13.35
CA ASP A 208 0.85 1.43 -14.58
C ASP A 208 2.32 1.90 -14.67
N ARG A 209 3.09 1.93 -13.57
CA ARG A 209 4.53 2.25 -13.58
C ARG A 209 5.45 1.06 -13.30
N VAL A 210 5.12 -0.08 -13.89
CA VAL A 210 5.96 -1.29 -13.84
C VAL A 210 6.17 -1.90 -15.23
N PRO A 211 7.38 -2.42 -15.56
CA PRO A 211 7.68 -2.93 -16.90
C PRO A 211 6.83 -4.15 -17.28
N GLY A 212 6.35 -4.16 -18.52
CA GLY A 212 5.49 -5.24 -19.03
C GLY A 212 4.04 -5.16 -18.53
N SER A 213 3.63 -4.06 -17.89
CA SER A 213 2.24 -3.89 -17.48
C SER A 213 1.25 -4.03 -18.64
N ALA A 214 0.11 -4.67 -18.36
CA ALA A 214 -1.04 -4.71 -19.26
C ALA A 214 -1.85 -3.40 -19.27
N PHE A 215 -1.50 -2.45 -18.40
CA PHE A 215 -2.21 -1.21 -18.18
C PHE A 215 -1.33 -0.03 -18.56
N LYS A 216 -1.97 0.92 -19.24
CA LYS A 216 -1.37 2.19 -19.62
C LYS A 216 -1.62 3.19 -18.52
N ASP A 217 -0.75 4.18 -18.45
CA ASP A 217 -0.96 5.34 -17.60
C ASP A 217 -2.10 6.24 -18.09
N SER A 218 -2.33 7.33 -17.37
CA SER A 218 -3.32 8.35 -17.72
C SER A 218 -3.08 9.03 -19.07
N SER A 219 -1.86 8.98 -19.61
CA SER A 219 -1.49 9.50 -20.93
C SER A 219 -1.63 8.45 -22.05
N GLY A 220 -2.06 7.22 -21.72
CA GLY A 220 -2.23 6.14 -22.69
C GLY A 220 -0.92 5.48 -23.12
N VAL A 221 0.15 5.64 -22.33
CA VAL A 221 1.49 5.13 -22.60
C VAL A 221 1.81 3.95 -21.66
N PHE A 222 2.50 2.94 -22.18
CA PHE A 222 3.03 1.86 -21.36
C PHE A 222 4.36 2.29 -20.73
N PHE A 223 4.52 2.01 -19.44
CA PHE A 223 5.77 2.28 -18.76
C PHE A 223 6.92 1.42 -19.33
N THR A 224 8.06 2.07 -19.55
CA THR A 224 9.30 1.42 -19.96
C THR A 224 10.32 1.59 -18.85
N GLY A 225 10.68 0.49 -18.20
CA GLY A 225 11.73 0.49 -17.19
C GLY A 225 13.13 0.29 -17.76
N ASP A 226 14.11 0.32 -16.88
CA ASP A 226 15.53 0.12 -17.19
C ASP A 226 16.08 -1.21 -16.60
N MET A 227 15.17 -2.08 -16.17
CA MET A 227 15.46 -3.46 -15.75
C MET A 227 15.44 -4.41 -16.96
N PRO A 228 16.06 -5.61 -16.87
CA PRO A 228 16.09 -6.55 -17.98
C PRO A 228 14.70 -6.94 -18.50
N ALA A 229 14.58 -7.23 -19.80
CA ALA A 229 13.31 -7.57 -20.45
C ALA A 229 12.61 -8.84 -19.90
N SER A 230 13.33 -9.65 -19.10
CA SER A 230 12.75 -10.75 -18.32
C SER A 230 11.80 -10.28 -17.21
N LEU A 231 11.93 -9.03 -16.75
CA LEU A 231 11.00 -8.40 -15.82
C LEU A 231 9.83 -7.86 -16.64
N ASP A 232 8.82 -8.71 -16.84
CA ASP A 232 7.58 -8.41 -17.55
C ASP A 232 6.42 -8.86 -16.66
N VAL A 233 5.84 -7.93 -15.91
CA VAL A 233 4.89 -8.27 -14.82
C VAL A 233 3.63 -8.97 -15.34
N LYS A 234 3.21 -8.68 -16.57
CA LYS A 234 2.08 -9.37 -17.20
C LYS A 234 2.44 -10.84 -17.45
N LYS A 235 3.60 -11.12 -18.06
CA LYS A 235 4.03 -12.51 -18.33
C LYS A 235 4.26 -13.28 -17.04
N LEU A 236 4.88 -12.66 -16.05
CA LEU A 236 5.09 -13.26 -14.73
C LEU A 236 3.74 -13.58 -14.06
N GLY A 237 2.75 -12.69 -14.16
CA GLY A 237 1.39 -12.96 -13.71
C GLY A 237 0.69 -14.08 -14.49
N ASP A 238 0.93 -14.18 -15.81
CA ASP A 238 0.46 -15.31 -16.63
C ASP A 238 1.10 -16.64 -16.17
N ASP A 239 2.40 -16.64 -15.79
CA ASP A 239 3.13 -17.82 -15.31
C ASP A 239 2.68 -18.25 -13.90
N ILE A 240 2.45 -17.30 -12.99
CA ILE A 240 1.88 -17.57 -11.67
C ILE A 240 0.49 -18.21 -11.84
N THR A 241 -0.34 -17.68 -12.73
CA THR A 241 -1.69 -18.21 -13.00
C THR A 241 -1.67 -19.66 -13.44
N GLN A 242 -0.67 -20.09 -14.22
CA GLN A 242 -0.55 -21.50 -14.67
C GLN A 242 -0.41 -22.49 -13.50
N HIS A 243 0.02 -22.02 -12.32
CA HIS A 243 0.20 -22.81 -11.11
C HIS A 243 -0.95 -22.61 -10.10
N GLU A 244 -1.92 -21.74 -10.42
CA GLU A 244 -3.05 -21.38 -9.57
C GLU A 244 -4.37 -21.68 -10.33
N PRO A 245 -4.81 -22.96 -10.38
CA PRO A 245 -5.92 -23.40 -11.23
C PRO A 245 -7.28 -22.77 -10.87
N ASP A 246 -7.39 -22.15 -9.69
CA ASP A 246 -8.59 -21.47 -9.20
C ASP A 246 -8.69 -20.00 -9.66
N VAL A 247 -7.66 -19.46 -10.33
CA VAL A 247 -7.65 -18.09 -10.84
C VAL A 247 -8.48 -17.92 -12.13
N PRO A 248 -8.43 -18.83 -13.12
CA PRO A 248 -9.29 -18.71 -14.29
C PRO A 248 -10.76 -18.95 -13.93
N GLY A 249 -11.63 -17.99 -14.27
CA GLY A 249 -13.03 -18.08 -13.90
C GLY A 249 -13.73 -16.73 -13.79
N LYS A 250 -14.91 -16.74 -13.17
CA LYS A 250 -15.64 -15.51 -12.85
C LYS A 250 -15.25 -15.03 -11.46
N HIS A 251 -14.62 -13.86 -11.37
CA HIS A 251 -14.20 -13.25 -10.11
C HIS A 251 -14.75 -11.83 -9.99
N PHE A 252 -15.02 -11.40 -8.77
CA PHE A 252 -15.29 -10.00 -8.49
C PHE A 252 -13.98 -9.23 -8.64
N ILE A 253 -13.93 -8.31 -9.60
CA ILE A 253 -12.75 -7.49 -9.90
C ILE A 253 -13.19 -6.25 -10.67
N GLY A 254 -12.51 -5.12 -10.54
CA GLY A 254 -12.89 -3.86 -11.18
C GLY A 254 -12.65 -3.81 -12.70
N GLU A 255 -11.54 -4.38 -13.16
CA GLU A 255 -11.12 -4.42 -14.56
C GLU A 255 -10.43 -5.74 -14.90
N SER A 256 -10.79 -6.34 -16.04
CA SER A 256 -10.15 -7.53 -16.59
C SER A 256 -9.89 -7.38 -18.09
N LYS A 257 -8.69 -7.77 -18.54
CA LYS A 257 -8.30 -7.80 -19.95
C LYS A 257 -7.96 -9.23 -20.34
N LEU A 258 -8.81 -9.89 -21.11
CA LEU A 258 -8.58 -11.26 -21.58
C LEU A 258 -7.50 -11.33 -22.66
N SER A 259 -6.85 -12.48 -22.76
CA SER A 259 -5.84 -12.78 -23.79
C SER A 259 -6.40 -12.73 -25.21
N SER A 260 -7.72 -12.89 -25.35
CA SER A 260 -8.47 -12.71 -26.60
C SER A 260 -8.60 -11.25 -27.04
N GLY A 261 -8.18 -10.29 -26.21
CA GLY A 261 -8.31 -8.85 -26.46
C GLY A 261 -9.60 -8.24 -25.95
N VAL A 262 -10.50 -9.04 -25.36
CA VAL A 262 -11.72 -8.54 -24.71
C VAL A 262 -11.36 -7.84 -23.40
N SER A 263 -11.85 -6.62 -23.20
CA SER A 263 -11.66 -5.85 -21.96
C SER A 263 -13.00 -5.60 -21.30
N GLU A 264 -13.14 -6.03 -20.04
CA GLU A 264 -14.30 -5.76 -19.19
C GLU A 264 -13.87 -4.76 -18.12
N LYS A 265 -14.38 -3.53 -18.20
CA LYS A 265 -14.16 -2.48 -17.21
C LYS A 265 -15.51 -1.82 -16.91
N ASP A 266 -16.01 -2.07 -15.71
CA ASP A 266 -17.16 -1.32 -15.18
C ASP A 266 -16.82 -0.66 -13.83
N SER A 267 -15.61 -0.87 -13.31
CA SER A 267 -15.13 -0.31 -12.04
C SER A 267 -16.05 -0.63 -10.85
N THR A 268 -16.84 -1.70 -10.95
CA THR A 268 -17.71 -2.22 -9.89
C THR A 268 -17.23 -3.60 -9.43
N PRO A 269 -17.53 -4.03 -8.20
CA PRO A 269 -17.25 -5.37 -7.74
C PRO A 269 -18.29 -6.34 -8.33
N SER A 270 -18.26 -6.52 -9.65
CA SER A 270 -19.11 -7.44 -10.42
C SER A 270 -18.30 -8.63 -10.94
N PRO A 271 -18.91 -9.80 -11.20
CA PRO A 271 -18.21 -10.96 -11.74
C PRO A 271 -17.71 -10.72 -13.18
N LYS A 272 -16.40 -10.59 -13.35
CA LYS A 272 -15.74 -10.49 -14.66
C LYS A 272 -15.00 -11.77 -14.97
N GLN A 273 -14.86 -12.06 -16.27
CA GLN A 273 -14.04 -13.21 -16.67
C GLN A 273 -12.57 -12.88 -16.41
N VAL A 274 -11.88 -13.78 -15.75
CA VAL A 274 -10.43 -13.74 -15.49
C VAL A 274 -9.81 -14.97 -16.12
N ASP A 275 -8.67 -14.77 -16.76
CA ASP A 275 -7.81 -15.82 -17.31
C ASP A 275 -6.35 -15.66 -16.83
N SER A 276 -5.99 -14.56 -16.17
CA SER A 276 -4.67 -14.34 -15.59
C SER A 276 -4.62 -13.19 -14.58
N LEU A 277 -3.81 -13.38 -13.52
CA LEU A 277 -3.43 -12.32 -12.57
C LEU A 277 -2.65 -11.17 -13.25
N GLY A 278 -1.97 -11.44 -14.36
CA GLY A 278 -1.15 -10.44 -15.06
C GLY A 278 -1.95 -9.36 -15.80
N ARG A 279 -3.28 -9.51 -15.88
CA ARG A 279 -4.15 -8.67 -16.72
C ARG A 279 -5.45 -8.23 -16.04
N ILE A 280 -5.45 -8.24 -14.72
CA ILE A 280 -6.57 -7.78 -13.91
C ILE A 280 -6.13 -6.69 -12.93
N ARG A 281 -7.04 -5.76 -12.61
CA ARG A 281 -6.81 -4.74 -11.58
C ARG A 281 -8.13 -4.21 -11.00
N GLY A 282 -8.02 -3.39 -9.96
CA GLY A 282 -9.15 -2.92 -9.17
C GLY A 282 -9.60 -4.02 -8.23
N LEU A 283 -8.87 -4.20 -7.14
CA LEU A 283 -9.10 -5.27 -6.17
C LEU A 283 -10.48 -5.09 -5.53
N ALA A 284 -11.36 -6.06 -5.76
CA ALA A 284 -12.72 -6.02 -5.27
C ALA A 284 -12.87 -6.93 -4.05
N PRO A 285 -13.76 -6.60 -3.11
CA PRO A 285 -14.78 -5.55 -3.21
C PRO A 285 -14.35 -4.13 -2.80
N GLU A 286 -13.17 -4.00 -2.23
CA GLU A 286 -12.78 -2.81 -1.48
C GLU A 286 -12.39 -1.63 -2.38
N GLU A 287 -11.64 -1.91 -3.45
CA GLU A 287 -10.99 -0.91 -4.28
C GLU A 287 -11.13 -1.19 -5.81
N PRO A 288 -12.33 -1.53 -6.33
CA PRO A 288 -12.51 -1.86 -7.75
C PRO A 288 -12.19 -0.70 -8.70
N THR A 289 -12.21 0.53 -8.19
CA THR A 289 -11.88 1.77 -8.89
C THR A 289 -10.41 2.17 -8.78
N LYS A 290 -9.68 1.70 -7.76
CA LYS A 290 -8.33 2.21 -7.43
C LYS A 290 -7.19 1.49 -8.13
N MET A 291 -7.47 0.74 -9.20
CA MET A 291 -6.45 0.22 -10.11
C MET A 291 -5.35 -0.65 -9.47
N GLY A 292 -5.61 -1.24 -8.31
CA GLY A 292 -4.71 -2.20 -7.64
C GLY A 292 -4.57 -3.50 -8.40
N SER A 293 -3.37 -4.04 -8.51
CA SER A 293 -3.02 -5.21 -9.32
C SER A 293 -2.38 -6.32 -8.49
N TYR A 294 -2.00 -7.41 -9.17
CA TYR A 294 -1.24 -8.51 -8.59
C TYR A 294 0.26 -8.41 -8.94
N TYR A 295 0.74 -7.24 -9.38
CA TYR A 295 2.12 -7.07 -9.82
C TYR A 295 3.13 -7.11 -8.68
N ALA A 296 2.72 -6.85 -7.43
CA ALA A 296 3.55 -7.12 -6.25
C ALA A 296 4.02 -8.60 -6.21
N ALA A 297 3.12 -9.55 -6.48
CA ALA A 297 3.47 -10.97 -6.55
C ALA A 297 4.40 -11.28 -7.74
N SER A 298 4.16 -10.64 -8.89
CA SER A 298 5.00 -10.80 -10.08
C SER A 298 6.45 -10.32 -9.83
N LEU A 299 6.62 -9.18 -9.16
CA LEU A 299 7.92 -8.62 -8.82
C LEU A 299 8.64 -9.44 -7.75
N ALA A 300 7.92 -9.92 -6.73
CA ALA A 300 8.48 -10.83 -5.73
C ALA A 300 8.99 -12.13 -6.37
N TYR A 301 8.20 -12.72 -7.28
CA TYR A 301 8.58 -13.93 -8.01
C TYR A 301 9.81 -13.68 -8.89
N TRP A 302 9.83 -12.59 -9.66
CA TRP A 302 10.98 -12.27 -10.50
C TRP A 302 12.26 -12.04 -9.69
N GLY A 303 12.19 -11.25 -8.61
CA GLY A 303 13.32 -10.99 -7.74
C GLY A 303 13.87 -12.24 -7.07
N PHE A 304 13.01 -13.22 -6.74
CA PHE A 304 13.43 -14.49 -6.18
C PHE A 304 14.08 -15.42 -7.21
N MET A 305 13.63 -15.39 -8.47
CA MET A 305 14.10 -16.32 -9.51
C MET A 305 15.28 -15.81 -10.32
N ASN A 306 15.55 -14.51 -10.31
CA ASN A 306 16.56 -13.89 -11.15
C ASN A 306 17.64 -13.23 -10.31
N ASP A 307 18.85 -13.19 -10.87
CA ASP A 307 19.91 -12.35 -10.33
C ASP A 307 19.62 -10.89 -10.69
N VAL A 308 19.35 -10.07 -9.67
CA VAL A 308 18.99 -8.66 -9.89
C VAL A 308 20.22 -7.79 -10.16
N HIS A 309 21.42 -8.22 -9.76
CA HIS A 309 22.62 -7.38 -9.79
C HIS A 309 23.74 -7.97 -10.66
N GLN A 310 23.72 -7.64 -11.96
CA GLN A 310 24.66 -8.19 -12.95
C GLN A 310 26.15 -7.88 -12.70
N GLY A 311 26.46 -6.86 -11.91
CA GLY A 311 27.85 -6.45 -11.61
C GLY A 311 28.46 -7.11 -10.37
N ALA A 312 27.68 -7.85 -9.58
CA ALA A 312 28.13 -8.47 -8.34
C ALA A 312 28.45 -9.94 -8.60
N ALA A 313 29.37 -10.51 -7.81
CA ALA A 313 29.74 -11.91 -7.98
C ALA A 313 28.63 -12.84 -7.45
N GLY A 314 28.36 -13.95 -8.14
CA GLY A 314 27.31 -14.88 -7.72
C GLY A 314 25.92 -14.37 -8.10
N THR A 315 24.90 -14.73 -7.32
CA THR A 315 23.51 -14.34 -7.59
C THR A 315 22.89 -13.59 -6.42
N GLN A 316 22.23 -12.48 -6.73
CA GLN A 316 21.56 -11.58 -5.80
C GLN A 316 20.04 -11.71 -5.92
N ASN A 317 19.52 -12.91 -5.66
CA ASN A 317 18.08 -13.16 -5.63
C ASN A 317 17.47 -12.50 -4.39
N VAL A 318 16.46 -11.65 -4.60
CA VAL A 318 15.77 -10.91 -3.54
C VAL A 318 14.63 -11.75 -2.97
N GLN A 319 14.64 -11.97 -1.66
CA GLN A 319 13.54 -12.63 -0.95
C GLN A 319 12.56 -11.59 -0.38
N THR A 320 11.27 -11.85 -0.55
CA THR A 320 10.19 -10.94 -0.12
C THR A 320 9.46 -11.50 1.08
N PHE A 321 9.34 -10.70 2.14
CA PHE A 321 8.46 -10.97 3.28
C PHE A 321 7.36 -9.92 3.29
N ALA A 322 6.10 -10.36 3.25
CA ALA A 322 4.95 -9.45 3.30
C ALA A 322 4.34 -9.45 4.70
N VAL A 323 4.13 -8.25 5.25
CA VAL A 323 3.34 -8.01 6.45
C VAL A 323 2.09 -7.29 6.02
N ALA A 324 1.01 -8.06 5.86
CA ALA A 324 -0.30 -7.57 5.51
C ALA A 324 -1.01 -7.00 6.75
N LEU A 325 -1.37 -5.72 6.69
CA LEU A 325 -2.28 -5.11 7.67
C LEU A 325 -3.71 -5.56 7.33
N SER A 326 -4.46 -6.03 8.33
CA SER A 326 -5.80 -6.58 8.10
C SER A 326 -6.73 -5.51 7.57
N SER A 327 -7.43 -5.80 6.48
CA SER A 327 -8.64 -5.05 6.11
C SER A 327 -9.79 -5.41 7.07
N PRO A 328 -10.66 -4.44 7.42
CA PRO A 328 -11.84 -4.67 8.25
C PRO A 328 -13.07 -5.20 7.48
N LEU A 329 -12.97 -5.62 6.20
CA LEU A 329 -14.19 -5.90 5.43
C LEU A 329 -14.96 -7.18 5.85
N PRO A 330 -16.27 -7.04 6.13
CA PRO A 330 -17.14 -8.17 6.43
C PRO A 330 -17.57 -8.88 5.14
N THR A 331 -17.40 -10.21 5.10
CA THR A 331 -18.03 -11.04 4.06
C THR A 331 -19.15 -11.87 4.69
N ILE A 332 -20.37 -11.75 4.17
CA ILE A 332 -21.51 -12.55 4.64
C ILE A 332 -21.64 -13.78 3.74
N LYS A 333 -21.31 -14.96 4.26
CA LYS A 333 -21.46 -16.25 3.56
C LYS A 333 -22.64 -17.02 4.14
N ILE A 334 -23.67 -17.21 3.34
CA ILE A 334 -24.87 -17.97 3.70
C ILE A 334 -24.74 -19.38 3.11
N PRO A 335 -24.57 -20.43 3.94
CA PRO A 335 -24.45 -21.79 3.46
C PRO A 335 -25.78 -22.29 2.88
N LEU A 336 -25.70 -23.00 1.76
CA LEU A 336 -26.81 -23.72 1.14
C LEU A 336 -26.69 -25.22 1.43
N ARG A 337 -27.82 -25.94 1.40
CA ARG A 337 -27.88 -27.38 1.70
C ARG A 337 -27.01 -28.26 0.80
N ASN A 338 -26.64 -27.78 -0.38
CA ASN A 338 -25.79 -28.48 -1.35
C ASN A 338 -24.30 -28.17 -1.19
N GLY A 339 -23.88 -27.55 -0.08
CA GLY A 339 -22.48 -27.18 0.18
C GLY A 339 -21.99 -25.96 -0.60
N ARG A 340 -22.88 -25.30 -1.36
CA ARG A 340 -22.60 -23.99 -1.98
C ARG A 340 -22.90 -22.86 -1.00
N PHE A 341 -22.42 -21.67 -1.31
CA PHE A 341 -22.70 -20.46 -0.54
C PHE A 341 -23.38 -19.40 -1.41
N VAL A 342 -24.27 -18.62 -0.81
CA VAL A 342 -24.59 -17.27 -1.29
C VAL A 342 -23.66 -16.32 -0.55
N THR A 343 -22.81 -15.61 -1.29
CA THR A 343 -21.93 -14.58 -0.72
C THR A 343 -22.54 -13.22 -0.99
N LEU A 344 -22.82 -12.47 0.08
CA LEU A 344 -23.21 -11.07 -0.03
C LEU A 344 -22.00 -10.21 0.26
N VAL A 345 -21.71 -9.32 -0.68
CA VAL A 345 -20.58 -8.42 -0.61
C VAL A 345 -21.13 -7.00 -0.70
N PRO A 346 -21.21 -6.29 0.44
CA PRO A 346 -21.77 -4.96 0.47
C PRO A 346 -20.83 -3.98 -0.22
N PHE A 347 -21.40 -3.13 -1.08
CA PHE A 347 -20.69 -2.01 -1.69
C PHE A 347 -21.69 -0.87 -1.95
N ALA A 348 -21.20 0.35 -1.98
CA ALA A 348 -21.97 1.50 -2.41
C ALA A 348 -21.18 2.33 -3.43
N LYS A 349 -21.93 3.07 -4.25
CA LYS A 349 -21.40 3.96 -5.28
C LYS A 349 -22.04 5.33 -5.13
N SER A 350 -21.22 6.37 -5.23
CA SER A 350 -21.71 7.76 -5.23
C SER A 350 -22.30 8.11 -6.59
N VAL A 351 -23.62 7.93 -6.74
CA VAL A 351 -24.36 8.20 -7.97
C VAL A 351 -24.82 9.67 -8.07
N GLY A 352 -23.83 10.58 -8.15
CA GLY A 352 -23.98 11.97 -8.65
C GLY A 352 -24.33 13.09 -7.65
N THR A 353 -23.70 14.26 -7.85
CA THR A 353 -24.21 15.55 -7.36
C THR A 353 -24.97 16.26 -8.48
N THR A 354 -26.21 16.66 -8.21
CA THR A 354 -27.03 17.46 -9.11
C THR A 354 -26.35 18.79 -9.48
N LYS A 355 -25.91 18.95 -10.74
CA LYS A 355 -26.02 20.16 -11.59
C LYS A 355 -25.03 20.26 -12.77
N ASN A 356 -23.94 19.49 -12.83
CA ASN A 356 -22.91 19.65 -13.89
C ASN A 356 -22.42 18.35 -14.55
N ARG A 357 -23.20 17.26 -14.52
CA ARG A 357 -22.83 16.01 -15.25
C ARG A 357 -23.25 16.14 -16.71
N THR A 358 -22.46 16.83 -17.52
CA THR A 358 -22.56 16.73 -18.99
C THR A 358 -21.66 15.59 -19.45
N THR A 359 -22.31 14.52 -19.96
CA THR A 359 -21.81 13.52 -20.93
C THR A 359 -20.98 12.28 -20.52
N THR A 360 -20.60 12.03 -19.26
CA THR A 360 -19.90 10.76 -18.91
C THR A 360 -20.89 9.63 -18.56
N PRO A 361 -20.84 8.45 -19.23
CA PRO A 361 -21.63 7.28 -18.89
C PRO A 361 -21.41 6.82 -17.43
N TYR A 362 -22.41 6.15 -16.84
CA TYR A 362 -22.36 5.53 -15.51
C TYR A 362 -21.13 4.62 -15.30
N THR A 363 -20.51 4.13 -16.36
CA THR A 363 -19.41 3.16 -16.36
C THR A 363 -18.00 3.77 -16.23
N GLU A 364 -17.86 5.10 -16.30
CA GLU A 364 -16.53 5.70 -16.41
C GLU A 364 -15.94 6.17 -15.08
N ASN A 365 -16.73 6.79 -14.19
CA ASN A 365 -16.27 7.30 -12.89
C ASN A 365 -17.42 7.37 -11.88
N GLU A 366 -17.61 6.30 -11.12
CA GLU A 366 -18.48 6.29 -9.92
C GLU A 366 -17.63 5.80 -8.75
N PRO A 367 -17.25 6.69 -7.83
CA PRO A 367 -16.38 6.33 -6.71
C PRO A 367 -16.99 5.20 -5.88
N THR A 368 -16.15 4.29 -5.42
CA THR A 368 -16.58 3.22 -4.50
C THR A 368 -16.53 3.76 -3.07
N ASN A 369 -17.68 3.75 -2.40
CA ASN A 369 -17.75 4.21 -1.02
C ASN A 369 -17.08 3.23 -0.07
N GLN A 370 -16.23 3.73 0.81
CA GLN A 370 -15.58 2.92 1.83
C GLN A 370 -16.58 2.51 2.92
N ILE A 371 -16.44 1.29 3.44
CA ILE A 371 -17.19 0.86 4.63
C ILE A 371 -16.50 1.46 5.86
N VAL A 372 -17.25 2.26 6.60
CA VAL A 372 -16.79 2.88 7.85
C VAL A 372 -17.07 1.96 9.03
N ASP A 373 -18.21 1.29 8.98
CA ASP A 373 -18.70 0.50 10.10
C ASP A 373 -19.62 -0.64 9.66
N PHE A 374 -19.61 -1.71 10.44
CA PHE A 374 -20.41 -2.90 10.21
C PHE A 374 -20.93 -3.46 11.53
N TYR A 375 -22.25 -3.59 11.61
CA TYR A 375 -22.93 -4.12 12.78
C TYR A 375 -23.76 -5.34 12.40
N VAL A 376 -23.62 -6.41 13.20
CA VAL A 376 -24.57 -7.52 13.17
C VAL A 376 -25.72 -7.15 14.11
N GLU A 377 -26.87 -6.78 13.56
CA GLU A 377 -28.05 -6.42 14.35
C GLU A 377 -28.77 -7.65 14.88
N SER A 378 -28.88 -8.70 14.04
CA SER A 378 -29.37 -10.00 14.46
C SER A 378 -28.76 -11.11 13.59
N LEU A 379 -28.55 -12.28 14.18
CA LEU A 379 -28.11 -13.47 13.45
C LEU A 379 -28.73 -14.71 14.09
N SER A 380 -29.42 -15.51 13.29
CA SER A 380 -29.98 -16.81 13.66
C SER A 380 -29.53 -17.89 12.68
N ALA A 381 -29.94 -19.13 12.92
CA ALA A 381 -29.68 -20.23 11.98
C ALA A 381 -30.36 -20.04 10.61
N THR A 382 -31.39 -19.19 10.53
CA THR A 382 -32.26 -19.04 9.34
C THR A 382 -32.56 -17.58 8.98
N SER A 383 -31.92 -16.59 9.62
CA SER A 383 -32.07 -15.17 9.27
C SER A 383 -30.90 -14.35 9.80
N GLY A 384 -30.65 -13.20 9.19
CA GLY A 384 -29.74 -12.20 9.74
C GLY A 384 -30.09 -10.79 9.27
N SER A 385 -29.80 -9.80 10.12
CA SER A 385 -29.84 -8.38 9.79
C SER A 385 -28.49 -7.74 10.07
N PHE A 386 -28.06 -6.89 9.14
CA PHE A 386 -26.76 -6.23 9.18
C PHE A 386 -26.94 -4.75 8.85
N LEU A 387 -26.32 -3.87 9.64
CA LEU A 387 -26.27 -2.44 9.37
C LEU A 387 -24.86 -2.08 8.90
N ILE A 388 -24.78 -1.37 7.77
CA ILE A 388 -23.52 -1.03 7.12
C ILE A 388 -23.49 0.47 6.85
N ASN A 389 -22.42 1.11 7.33
CA ASN A 389 -22.22 2.53 7.12
C ASN A 389 -21.17 2.74 6.04
N PHE A 390 -21.52 3.59 5.08
CA PHE A 390 -20.64 3.96 3.99
C PHE A 390 -20.25 5.43 4.10
N GLU A 391 -19.01 5.74 3.71
CA GLU A 391 -18.64 7.11 3.36
C GLU A 391 -19.48 7.59 2.17
N ASP A 392 -19.69 8.90 2.02
CA ASP A 392 -20.36 9.46 0.85
C ASP A 392 -19.45 9.65 -0.38
N VAL A 393 -18.12 9.50 -0.22
CA VAL A 393 -17.11 9.53 -1.29
C VAL A 393 -15.95 8.55 -1.02
N GLU A 394 -15.15 8.24 -2.04
CA GLU A 394 -14.05 7.26 -1.97
C GLU A 394 -12.80 7.80 -1.22
N GLU A 395 -12.53 9.11 -1.32
CA GLU A 395 -11.41 9.78 -0.65
C GLU A 395 -11.81 10.50 0.65
N GLY A 396 -12.71 9.89 1.43
CA GLY A 396 -13.14 10.35 2.75
C GLY A 396 -14.06 11.57 2.74
N GLY A 397 -15.24 11.44 3.36
CA GLY A 397 -16.23 12.51 3.40
C GLY A 397 -17.12 12.50 4.65
N THR A 398 -18.44 12.61 4.45
CA THR A 398 -19.47 12.74 5.49
C THR A 398 -20.36 11.51 5.44
N MET A 399 -20.63 10.93 6.60
CA MET A 399 -21.29 9.63 6.75
C MET A 399 -22.68 9.60 6.11
N THR A 400 -22.98 8.57 5.31
CA THR A 400 -24.34 8.30 4.80
C THR A 400 -24.85 6.94 5.28
N TRP A 401 -26.13 6.90 5.73
CA TRP A 401 -26.77 5.71 6.29
C TRP A 401 -27.46 4.87 5.22
N MET A 402 -27.22 3.56 5.18
CA MET A 402 -28.01 2.61 4.38
C MET A 402 -28.35 1.36 5.22
N PRO A 403 -29.61 1.19 5.68
CA PRO A 403 -30.04 -0.07 6.26
C PRO A 403 -30.17 -1.15 5.18
N LEU A 404 -29.64 -2.35 5.41
CA LEU A 404 -29.95 -3.51 4.57
C LEU A 404 -31.30 -4.11 5.01
N PRO A 405 -32.16 -4.57 4.08
CA PRO A 405 -33.43 -5.21 4.44
C PRO A 405 -33.21 -6.59 5.07
N ASP A 406 -34.16 -7.04 5.90
CA ASP A 406 -34.20 -8.36 6.52
C ASP A 406 -34.03 -9.48 5.48
N ILE A 407 -32.99 -10.30 5.62
CA ILE A 407 -32.75 -11.44 4.74
C ILE A 407 -33.29 -12.71 5.40
N ALA A 408 -34.41 -13.20 4.87
CA ALA A 408 -34.94 -14.52 5.22
C ALA A 408 -34.08 -15.61 4.56
N ILE A 409 -33.44 -16.47 5.36
CA ILE A 409 -32.63 -17.60 4.87
C ILE A 409 -33.55 -18.84 4.78
N PRO A 410 -33.66 -19.49 3.61
CA PRO A 410 -34.51 -20.67 3.42
C PRO A 410 -33.95 -21.99 4.00
#